data_AF-A0A1C6LFM8-F1
#
_entry.id   AF-A0A1C6LFM8-F1
#
_cell.length_a   1.000
_cell.length_b   1.000
_cell.length_c   1.000
_cell.angle_alpha   90.00
_cell.angle_beta   90.00
_cell.angle_gamma   90.00
#
_symmetry.space_group_name_H-M   'P 1'
#
loop_
_entity.id
_entity.type
_entity.pdbx_description
1 polymer ?
#
loop_
_entity_poly.entity_id
_entity_poly.type
_entity_poly.pdbx_seq_one_letter_code
_entity_poly.pdbx_strand_id
1 'polypeptide(L)'
;MHECYGFAPFDGQENLRKVGVQLREDGGRLRVLPRVQPLFAIPPRPRRPPAVRLVPGQWARWQLNYRFSSAAGVRGWSYWLDTFNIAYGPVEADAFLSSPTVLVDERGPVR
;
A
#
# COMPACT_ATOMS: atom_id res chain seq x y z
N MET A 1 -9.53 6.81 7.59
CA MET A 1 -10.11 6.16 8.79
C MET A 1 -10.01 7.14 9.94
N HIS A 2 -11.12 7.49 10.59
CA HIS A 2 -11.12 8.44 11.70
C HIS A 2 -11.79 7.80 12.91
N GLU A 3 -11.18 7.97 14.09
CA GLU A 3 -11.67 7.41 15.36
C GLU A 3 -13.09 7.89 15.68
N CYS A 4 -13.43 9.13 15.29
CA CYS A 4 -14.75 9.72 15.50
C CYS A 4 -15.89 8.98 14.77
N TYR A 5 -15.58 8.16 13.77
CA TYR A 5 -16.57 7.33 13.06
C TYR A 5 -16.62 5.90 13.59
N GLY A 6 -16.04 5.63 14.77
CA GLY A 6 -16.01 4.28 15.33
C GLY A 6 -15.33 3.25 14.44
N PHE A 7 -14.41 3.71 13.58
CA PHE A 7 -13.73 2.89 12.57
C PHE A 7 -14.65 2.24 11.52
N ALA A 8 -15.89 2.72 11.36
CA ALA A 8 -16.79 2.24 10.33
C ALA A 8 -16.17 2.44 8.92
N PRO A 9 -16.30 1.44 8.02
CA PRO A 9 -15.84 1.60 6.64
C PRO A 9 -16.66 2.68 5.94
N PHE A 10 -16.00 3.45 5.09
CA PHE A 10 -16.64 4.41 4.20
C PHE A 10 -16.03 4.28 2.81
N ASP A 11 -16.87 4.44 1.81
CA ASP A 11 -16.43 4.55 0.43
C ASP A 11 -16.11 6.00 0.10
N GLY A 12 -15.11 6.20 -0.74
CA GLY A 12 -14.69 7.53 -1.16
C GLY A 12 -14.01 7.48 -2.52
N GLN A 13 -14.07 8.61 -3.23
CA GLN A 13 -13.34 8.80 -4.47
C GLN A 13 -12.20 9.78 -4.22
N GLU A 14 -10.98 9.40 -4.56
CA GLU A 14 -9.79 10.21 -4.36
C GLU A 14 -9.03 10.44 -5.66
N ASN A 15 -8.31 11.56 -5.72
CA ASN A 15 -7.44 11.81 -6.87
C ASN A 15 -6.24 10.85 -6.84
N LEU A 16 -5.98 10.17 -7.96
CA LEU A 16 -4.87 9.21 -8.09
C LEU A 16 -3.51 9.76 -7.65
N ARG A 17 -3.27 11.08 -7.77
CA ARG A 17 -2.01 11.71 -7.36
C ARG A 17 -1.85 11.78 -5.84
N LYS A 18 -2.95 11.75 -5.09
CA LYS A 18 -3.00 11.79 -3.62
C LYS A 18 -2.89 10.40 -2.98
N VAL A 19 -3.14 9.33 -3.75
CA VAL A 19 -3.05 7.96 -3.24
C VAL A 19 -1.58 7.58 -3.06
N GLY A 20 -1.28 6.83 -1.98
CA GLY A 20 0.06 6.33 -1.66
C GLY A 20 0.64 5.30 -2.65
N VAL A 21 -0.02 5.05 -3.78
CA VAL A 21 0.42 4.11 -4.81
C VAL A 21 0.48 4.78 -6.18
N GLN A 22 1.56 4.51 -6.92
CA GLN A 22 1.63 4.86 -8.34
C GLN A 22 0.92 3.79 -9.16
N LEU A 23 -0.11 4.22 -9.88
CA LEU A 23 -0.86 3.41 -10.83
C LEU A 23 -0.60 3.94 -12.24
N ARG A 24 -0.21 3.05 -13.15
CA ARG A 24 -0.03 3.38 -14.58
C ARG A 24 -0.51 2.22 -15.43
N GLU A 25 -1.43 2.50 -16.33
CA GLU A 25 -1.86 1.54 -17.34
C GLU A 25 -0.93 1.61 -18.56
N ASP A 26 -0.54 0.44 -19.07
CA ASP A 26 0.28 0.30 -20.28
C ASP A 26 0.02 -1.07 -20.93
N GLY A 27 -0.37 -1.07 -22.21
CA GLY A 27 -0.61 -2.30 -22.97
C GLY A 27 -1.65 -3.26 -22.35
N GLY A 28 -2.74 -2.74 -21.78
CA GLY A 28 -3.79 -3.54 -21.13
C GLY A 28 -3.35 -4.20 -19.82
N ARG A 29 -2.31 -3.66 -19.17
CA ARG A 29 -1.83 -4.09 -17.86
C ARG A 29 -1.73 -2.90 -16.93
N LEU A 30 -2.09 -3.11 -15.67
CA LEU A 30 -1.92 -2.11 -14.63
C LEU A 30 -0.56 -2.31 -13.93
N ARG A 31 0.35 -1.35 -14.10
CA ARG A 31 1.57 -1.25 -13.32
C ARG A 31 1.26 -0.61 -11.97
N VAL A 32 1.60 -1.33 -10.90
CA VAL A 32 1.37 -0.98 -9.50
C VAL A 32 2.70 -0.84 -8.78
N LEU A 33 2.92 0.32 -8.15
CA LEU A 33 4.12 0.56 -7.33
C LEU A 33 3.81 1.48 -6.14
N PRO A 34 3.81 0.97 -4.90
CA PRO A 34 3.65 1.81 -3.72
C PRO A 34 4.76 2.86 -3.58
N ARG A 35 4.36 4.07 -3.19
CA ARG A 35 5.25 5.19 -2.90
C ARG A 35 5.70 5.07 -1.44
N VAL A 36 7.00 5.06 -1.23
CA VAL A 36 7.59 5.16 0.11
C VAL A 36 8.11 6.58 0.28
N GLN A 37 7.58 7.33 1.24
CA GLN A 37 8.13 8.65 1.55
C GLN A 37 9.47 8.48 2.29
N PRO A 38 10.55 9.18 1.89
CA PRO A 38 11.87 9.03 2.48
C PRO A 38 11.90 9.25 4.00
N LEU A 39 11.08 10.17 4.52
CA LEU A 39 10.96 10.47 5.96
C LEU A 39 10.44 9.28 6.79
N PHE A 40 9.76 8.33 6.15
CA PHE A 40 9.22 7.13 6.79
C PHE A 40 9.98 5.87 6.38
N ALA A 41 11.12 5.99 5.69
CA ALA A 41 11.80 4.87 5.03
C ALA A 41 12.52 3.88 5.97
N ILE A 42 12.28 3.92 7.28
CA ILE A 42 12.72 2.88 8.22
C ILE A 42 11.60 1.83 8.35
N PRO A 43 11.91 0.52 8.29
CA PRO A 43 13.25 -0.06 8.18
C PRO A 43 13.88 0.12 6.79
N PRO A 44 15.23 0.18 6.70
CA PRO A 44 15.92 0.24 5.41
C PRO A 44 15.46 -0.89 4.49
N ARG A 45 15.20 -0.55 3.22
CA ARG A 45 14.80 -1.50 2.18
C ARG A 45 15.89 -1.56 1.11
N PRO A 46 16.98 -2.33 1.33
CA PRO A 46 18.16 -2.30 0.47
C PRO A 46 17.86 -2.77 -0.97
N ARG A 47 16.83 -3.60 -1.15
CA ARG A 47 16.33 -4.00 -2.46
C ARG A 47 14.81 -3.98 -2.45
N ARG A 48 14.21 -2.99 -3.11
CA ARG A 48 12.76 -2.95 -3.31
C ARG A 48 12.36 -3.88 -4.47
N PRO A 49 11.27 -4.65 -4.33
CA PRO A 49 10.66 -5.34 -5.46
C PRO A 49 10.31 -4.37 -6.59
N PRO A 50 10.41 -4.80 -7.85
CA PRO A 50 9.96 -3.99 -8.98
C PRO A 50 8.44 -3.80 -8.94
N ALA A 51 7.95 -2.86 -9.73
CA ALA A 51 6.52 -2.66 -9.89
C ALA A 51 5.82 -3.95 -10.37
N VAL A 52 4.69 -4.28 -9.75
CA VAL A 52 3.84 -5.40 -10.17
C VAL A 52 3.04 -5.00 -11.41
N ARG A 53 2.77 -5.95 -12.30
CA ARG A 53 1.91 -5.76 -13.47
C ARG A 53 0.72 -6.70 -13.36
N LEU A 54 -0.48 -6.16 -13.21
CA LEU A 54 -1.73 -6.91 -13.17
C LEU A 54 -2.36 -6.95 -14.57
N VAL A 55 -2.91 -8.09 -14.95
CA VAL A 55 -3.86 -8.19 -16.08
C VAL A 55 -5.30 -8.13 -15.54
N PRO A 56 -6.31 -7.86 -16.39
CA PRO A 56 -7.70 -7.80 -15.93
C PRO A 56 -8.13 -9.07 -15.18
N GLY A 57 -8.85 -8.91 -14.08
CA GLY A 57 -9.28 -10.00 -13.18
C GLY A 57 -8.26 -10.37 -12.10
N GLN A 58 -7.03 -9.85 -12.17
CA GLN A 58 -6.03 -10.06 -11.12
C GLN A 58 -6.08 -8.99 -10.04
N TRP A 59 -5.65 -9.37 -8.85
CA TRP A 59 -5.43 -8.42 -7.77
C TRP A 59 -4.15 -8.72 -6.98
N ALA A 60 -3.60 -7.68 -6.37
CA ALA A 60 -2.40 -7.75 -5.54
C ALA A 60 -2.66 -7.26 -4.13
N ARG A 61 -1.95 -7.88 -3.18
CA ARG A 61 -1.75 -7.35 -1.83
C ARG A 61 -0.30 -6.94 -1.66
N TRP A 62 -0.07 -5.67 -1.32
CA TRP A 62 1.26 -5.14 -1.03
C TRP A 62 1.32 -4.60 0.40
N GLN A 63 2.26 -5.08 1.19
CA GLN A 63 2.39 -4.70 2.61
C GLN A 63 3.72 -4.00 2.87
N LEU A 64 3.66 -2.84 3.51
CA LEU A 64 4.82 -2.02 3.89
C LEU A 64 4.65 -1.56 5.31
N ASN A 65 5.66 -1.75 6.16
CA ASN A 65 5.68 -1.14 7.48
C ASN A 65 6.65 0.03 7.54
N TYR A 66 6.36 0.99 8.40
CA TYR A 66 7.20 2.14 8.68
C TYR A 66 7.36 2.29 10.18
N ARG A 67 8.55 2.72 10.58
CA ARG A 67 8.85 3.17 11.93
C ARG A 67 9.51 4.54 11.82
N PHE A 68 9.01 5.54 12.52
CA PHE A 68 9.63 6.86 12.48
C PHE A 68 9.52 7.53 13.84
N SER A 69 10.46 8.42 14.13
CA SER A 69 10.37 9.36 15.26
C SER A 69 9.93 10.73 14.73
N SER A 70 9.33 11.56 15.59
CA SER A 70 9.04 12.94 15.22
C SER A 70 10.31 13.65 14.72
N ALA A 71 10.17 14.58 13.78
CA ALA A 71 11.29 15.35 13.22
C ALA A 71 12.07 16.14 14.29
N ALA A 72 11.45 16.40 15.44
CA ALA A 72 12.06 17.08 16.57
C ALA A 72 12.86 16.13 17.50
N GLY A 73 12.84 14.81 17.29
CA GLY A 73 13.48 13.82 18.18
C GLY A 73 12.88 13.75 19.59
N VAL A 74 11.83 14.53 19.86
CA VAL A 74 11.17 14.62 21.16
C VAL A 74 10.06 13.58 21.22
N ARG A 75 10.40 12.44 21.85
CA ARG A 75 9.50 11.44 22.47
C ARG A 75 8.61 10.59 21.53
N GLY A 76 8.98 9.32 21.43
CA GLY A 76 8.11 8.23 20.97
C GLY A 76 8.45 7.68 19.59
N TRP A 77 8.26 6.37 19.43
CA TRP A 77 8.26 5.71 18.12
C TRP A 77 6.83 5.67 17.60
N SER A 78 6.63 6.14 16.37
CA SER A 78 5.40 5.90 15.61
C SER A 78 5.60 4.71 14.69
N TYR A 79 4.57 3.87 14.61
CA TYR A 79 4.53 2.72 13.72
C TYR A 79 3.35 2.87 12.77
N TRP A 80 3.59 2.58 11.50
CA TRP A 80 2.55 2.47 10.49
C TRP A 80 2.70 1.21 9.66
N LEU A 81 1.58 0.70 9.18
CA LEU A 81 1.51 -0.42 8.26
C LEU A 81 0.55 -0.02 7.14
N ASP A 82 1.07 0.14 5.94
CA ASP A 82 0.25 0.26 4.75
C ASP A 82 -0.02 -1.13 4.17
N THR A 83 -1.29 -1.39 3.88
CA THR A 83 -1.71 -2.54 3.07
C THR A 83 -2.46 -2.02 1.86
N PHE A 84 -1.90 -2.23 0.67
CA PHE A 84 -2.54 -1.89 -0.59
C PHE A 84 -3.18 -3.14 -1.18
N ASN A 85 -4.50 -3.18 -1.23
CA ASN A 85 -5.27 -4.17 -2.00
C ASN A 85 -5.70 -3.51 -3.31
N ILE A 86 -5.21 -4.04 -4.44
CA ILE A 86 -5.40 -3.40 -5.75
C ILE A 86 -5.84 -4.47 -6.74
N ALA A 87 -7.04 -4.30 -7.30
CA ALA A 87 -7.56 -5.09 -8.39
C ALA A 87 -7.49 -4.31 -9.70
N TYR A 88 -7.43 -5.01 -10.84
CA TYR A 88 -7.51 -4.38 -12.16
C TYR A 88 -8.56 -5.06 -13.02
N GLY A 89 -9.38 -4.25 -13.69
CA GLY A 89 -10.52 -4.73 -14.48
C GLY A 89 -11.69 -5.22 -13.63
N PRO A 90 -12.66 -5.93 -14.24
CA PRO A 90 -13.78 -6.52 -13.52
C PRO A 90 -13.28 -7.54 -12.49
N VAL A 91 -13.69 -7.37 -11.24
CA VAL A 91 -13.45 -8.31 -10.14
C VAL A 91 -14.69 -8.40 -9.27
N GLU A 92 -14.85 -9.54 -8.59
CA GLU A 92 -15.91 -9.73 -7.60
C GLU A 92 -15.75 -8.78 -6.41
N ALA A 93 -16.88 -8.41 -5.80
CA ALA A 93 -16.88 -7.46 -4.67
C ALA A 93 -16.08 -7.95 -3.46
N ASP A 94 -15.95 -9.27 -3.31
CA ASP A 94 -15.22 -9.95 -2.24
C ASP A 94 -13.79 -10.34 -2.64
N ALA A 95 -13.27 -9.88 -3.79
CA ALA A 95 -11.97 -10.29 -4.31
C ALA A 95 -10.84 -10.20 -3.26
N PHE A 96 -10.84 -9.14 -2.44
CA PHE A 96 -9.81 -8.91 -1.42
C PHE A 96 -9.92 -9.78 -0.16
N LEU A 97 -11.00 -10.56 -0.03
CA LEU A 97 -11.18 -11.56 1.01
C LEU A 97 -10.58 -12.92 0.63
N SER A 98 -10.25 -13.10 -0.66
CA SER A 98 -9.61 -14.30 -1.19
C SER A 98 -8.08 -14.26 -1.04
N SER A 99 -7.38 -15.22 -1.65
CA SER A 99 -5.92 -15.17 -1.78
C SER A 99 -5.52 -14.25 -2.94
N PRO A 100 -4.52 -13.35 -2.75
CA PRO A 100 -4.07 -12.46 -3.81
C PRO A 100 -3.40 -13.22 -4.94
N THR A 101 -3.61 -12.76 -6.18
CA THR A 101 -2.84 -13.26 -7.33
C THR A 101 -1.37 -12.93 -7.18
N VAL A 102 -1.05 -11.76 -6.60
CA VAL A 102 0.32 -11.35 -6.31
C VAL A 102 0.41 -10.83 -4.87
N LEU A 103 1.24 -11.46 -4.06
CA LEU A 103 1.58 -10.99 -2.72
C LEU A 103 2.98 -10.37 -2.75
N VAL A 104 3.09 -9.10 -2.35
CA VAL A 104 4.38 -8.45 -2.13
C VAL A 104 4.49 -8.07 -0.66
N ASP A 105 5.37 -8.77 0.05
CA ASP A 105 5.72 -8.46 1.42
C ASP A 105 7.02 -7.63 1.46
N GLU A 106 6.87 -6.33 1.64
CA GLU A 106 7.99 -5.38 1.86
C GLU A 106 8.12 -4.99 3.34
N ARG A 107 7.51 -5.73 4.26
CA ARG A 107 7.67 -5.47 5.69
C ARG A 107 9.09 -5.84 6.11
N GLY A 108 9.77 -4.92 6.79
CA GLY A 108 11.09 -5.15 7.36
C GLY A 108 11.04 -5.29 8.88
N PRO A 109 12.15 -5.70 9.51
CA PRO A 109 12.26 -5.77 10.96
C PRO A 109 12.18 -4.37 11.57
N VAL A 110 11.39 -4.21 12.63
CA VAL A 110 11.23 -2.93 13.37
C VAL A 110 11.82 -3.01 14.78
N ARG A 111 12.96 -3.69 14.91
CA ARG A 111 13.71 -3.79 16.18
C ARG A 111 14.53 -2.53 16.39
#